data_AF-A0A3E2UFA2-F1
#
_entry.id   AF-A0A3E2UFA2-F1
#
_cell.length_a   1.000
_cell.length_b   1.000
_cell.length_c   1.000
_cell.angle_alpha   90.00
_cell.angle_beta   90.00
_cell.angle_gamma   90.00
#
_symmetry.space_group_name_H-M   'P 1'
#
loop_
_entity.id
_entity.type
_entity.pdbx_description
1 polymer ?
#
loop_
_entity_poly.entity_id
_entity_poly.type
_entity_poly.pdbx_seq_one_letter_code
_entity_poly.pdbx_strand_id
1 'polypeptide(L)'
;MDKIRAWKAGDDEKQAEVAEVRAWFRKLRDMAEAVNTQKEKVQRQLDAATRVTQSFSGMPMSPGNGDKILDAVCRVDGESRELSRMMSELTKLRVEAISRTFCIVYAETSSSLRDADALRAYYIECETRDAQGNFKLKTYLDVSIELGVAQSTACDSIRHGLEALAEIWPDISKSCA
;
A
#
# COMPACT_ATOMS: atom_id res chain seq x y z
N MET A 1 -10.27 41.74 -8.54
CA MET A 1 -10.59 41.87 -7.09
C MET A 1 -10.53 40.48 -6.50
N ASP A 2 -9.35 40.08 -6.02
CA ASP A 2 -9.16 38.81 -5.33
C ASP A 2 -9.86 38.88 -3.97
N LYS A 3 -10.92 38.10 -3.80
CA LYS A 3 -11.55 37.91 -2.49
C LYS A 3 -10.60 37.07 -1.65
N ILE A 4 -9.86 37.73 -0.76
CA ILE A 4 -9.10 37.09 0.31
C ILE A 4 -10.09 36.22 1.11
N ARG A 5 -9.96 34.89 1.01
CA ARG A 5 -10.74 33.96 1.84
C ARG A 5 -10.38 34.23 3.30
N ALA A 6 -11.38 34.65 4.08
CA ALA A 6 -11.23 34.76 5.52
C ALA A 6 -11.13 33.35 6.12
N TRP A 7 -9.98 33.04 6.70
CA TRP A 7 -9.73 31.81 7.46
C TRP A 7 -10.69 31.71 8.65
N LYS A 8 -11.28 30.54 8.88
CA LYS A 8 -12.11 30.25 10.06
C LYS A 8 -11.49 29.12 10.88
N ALA A 9 -11.62 29.19 12.20
CA ALA A 9 -11.10 28.16 13.12
C ALA A 9 -11.62 26.73 12.82
N GLY A 10 -12.82 26.60 12.23
CA GLY A 10 -13.36 25.30 11.79
C GLY A 10 -12.69 24.71 10.54
N ASP A 11 -11.90 25.51 9.80
CA ASP A 11 -11.12 25.00 8.66
C ASP A 11 -9.91 24.18 9.14
N ASP A 12 -9.37 24.50 10.33
CA ASP A 12 -8.23 23.79 10.92
C ASP A 12 -8.64 22.39 11.44
N GLU A 13 -9.81 22.29 12.08
CA GLU A 13 -10.35 21.01 12.58
C GLU A 13 -10.67 20.04 11.44
N LYS A 14 -11.34 20.54 10.38
CA LYS A 14 -11.58 19.74 9.17
C LYS A 14 -10.29 19.30 8.48
N GLN A 15 -9.28 20.15 8.45
CA GLN A 15 -7.98 19.78 7.90
C GLN A 15 -7.28 18.70 8.74
N ALA A 16 -7.44 18.72 10.06
CA ALA A 16 -6.90 17.71 10.96
C ALA A 16 -7.57 16.34 10.74
N GLU A 17 -8.90 16.30 10.61
CA GLU A 17 -9.64 15.05 10.31
C GLU A 17 -9.22 14.47 8.97
N VAL A 18 -9.16 15.28 7.91
CA VAL A 18 -8.68 14.83 6.59
C VAL A 18 -7.24 14.34 6.66
N ALA A 19 -6.38 14.96 7.48
CA ALA A 19 -5.01 14.50 7.68
C ALA A 19 -4.96 13.15 8.39
N GLU A 20 -5.85 12.89 9.36
CA GLU A 20 -5.98 11.60 10.03
C GLU A 20 -6.40 10.49 9.05
N VAL A 21 -7.48 10.71 8.28
CA VAL A 21 -7.92 9.75 7.26
C VAL A 21 -6.81 9.48 6.26
N ARG A 22 -6.14 10.53 5.78
CA ARG A 22 -5.01 10.41 4.86
C ARG A 22 -3.88 9.59 5.47
N ALA A 23 -3.54 9.82 6.74
CA ALA A 23 -2.49 9.07 7.42
C ALA A 23 -2.87 7.59 7.59
N TRP A 24 -4.15 7.28 7.84
CA TRP A 24 -4.62 5.91 7.89
C TRP A 24 -4.48 5.20 6.54
N PHE A 25 -4.95 5.84 5.45
CA PHE A 25 -4.84 5.27 4.09
C PHE A 25 -3.39 5.16 3.60
N ARG A 26 -2.48 6.06 4.04
CA ARG A 26 -1.04 5.96 3.74
C ARG A 26 -0.42 4.65 4.23
N LYS A 27 -0.90 4.07 5.34
CA LYS A 27 -0.42 2.77 5.85
C LYS A 27 -0.49 1.65 4.81
N LEU A 28 -1.48 1.67 3.90
CA LEU A 28 -1.58 0.70 2.81
C LEU A 28 -0.39 0.79 1.86
N ARG A 29 -0.03 2.02 1.47
CA ARG A 29 1.07 2.29 0.54
C ARG A 29 2.41 1.94 1.16
N ASP A 30 2.62 2.34 2.41
CA ASP A 30 3.83 2.04 3.17
C ASP A 30 3.99 0.52 3.37
N MET A 31 2.89 -0.18 3.70
CA MET A 31 2.91 -1.63 3.85
C MET A 31 3.13 -2.36 2.51
N ALA A 32 2.56 -1.87 1.41
CA ALA A 32 2.79 -2.44 0.08
C ALA A 32 4.26 -2.32 -0.36
N GLU A 33 4.88 -1.16 -0.11
CA GLU A 33 6.31 -0.96 -0.35
C GLU A 33 7.16 -1.89 0.55
N ALA A 34 6.86 -1.95 1.84
CA ALA A 34 7.56 -2.82 2.78
C ALA A 34 7.45 -4.31 2.40
N VAL A 35 6.27 -4.76 1.96
CA VAL A 35 6.06 -6.12 1.44
C VAL A 35 6.93 -6.36 0.20
N ASN A 36 7.03 -5.40 -0.72
CA ASN A 36 7.90 -5.56 -1.88
C ASN A 36 9.38 -5.64 -1.50
N THR A 37 9.85 -4.76 -0.61
CA THR A 37 11.23 -4.83 -0.09
C THR A 37 11.51 -6.19 0.57
N GLN A 38 10.55 -6.73 1.31
CA GLN A 38 10.69 -8.05 1.94
C GLN A 38 10.72 -9.18 0.90
N LYS A 39 9.92 -9.11 -0.18
CA LYS A 39 10.00 -10.06 -1.31
C LYS A 39 11.39 -10.07 -1.95
N GLU A 40 11.94 -8.89 -2.23
CA GLU A 40 13.29 -8.75 -2.79
C GLU A 40 14.36 -9.27 -1.84
N LYS A 41 14.18 -9.08 -0.52
CA LYS A 41 15.06 -9.63 0.50
C LYS A 41 15.02 -11.17 0.50
N VAL A 42 13.84 -11.78 0.49
CA VAL A 42 13.67 -13.24 0.39
C VAL A 42 14.34 -13.76 -0.88
N GLN A 43 14.12 -13.12 -2.04
CA GLN A 43 14.74 -13.53 -3.29
C GLN A 43 16.28 -13.47 -3.22
N ARG A 44 16.85 -12.40 -2.68
CA ARG A 44 18.31 -12.31 -2.49
C ARG A 44 18.86 -13.40 -1.58
N GLN A 45 18.13 -13.80 -0.53
CA GLN A 45 18.53 -14.89 0.35
C GLN A 45 18.43 -16.25 -0.36
N LEU A 46 17.40 -16.47 -1.17
CA LEU A 46 17.27 -17.68 -2.01
C LEU A 46 18.42 -17.79 -3.00
N ASP A 47 18.79 -16.70 -3.67
CA ASP A 47 19.92 -16.67 -4.60
C ASP A 47 21.25 -16.95 -3.87
N ALA A 48 21.41 -16.42 -2.66
CA ALA A 48 22.58 -16.69 -1.82
C ALA A 48 22.65 -18.16 -1.39
N ALA A 49 21.55 -18.74 -0.91
CA ALA A 49 21.47 -20.15 -0.53
C ALA A 49 21.76 -21.09 -1.72
N THR A 50 21.28 -20.72 -2.91
CA THR A 50 21.56 -21.44 -4.16
C THR A 50 23.05 -21.43 -4.48
N ARG A 51 23.72 -20.27 -4.39
CA ARG A 51 25.17 -20.15 -4.60
C ARG A 51 25.97 -20.96 -3.57
N VAL A 52 25.57 -20.95 -2.30
CA VAL A 52 26.19 -21.76 -1.25
C VAL A 52 26.11 -23.25 -1.61
N THR A 53 24.94 -23.72 -2.01
CA THR A 53 24.72 -25.13 -2.38
C THR A 53 25.54 -25.53 -3.62
N GLN A 54 25.54 -24.69 -4.67
CA GLN A 54 26.32 -24.93 -5.89
C GLN A 54 27.82 -24.99 -5.62
N SER A 55 28.34 -24.12 -4.74
CA SER A 55 29.76 -24.07 -4.37
C SER A 55 30.24 -25.35 -3.70
N PHE A 56 29.34 -26.16 -3.14
CA PHE A 56 29.66 -27.44 -2.50
C PHE A 56 29.34 -28.65 -3.39
N SER A 57 28.69 -28.48 -4.54
CA SER A 57 28.49 -29.56 -5.49
C SER A 57 29.82 -29.93 -6.17
N GLY A 58 30.30 -31.16 -5.97
CA GLY A 58 31.50 -31.69 -6.63
C GLY A 58 32.81 -31.62 -5.82
N MET A 59 32.82 -31.01 -4.64
CA MET A 59 33.96 -31.11 -3.69
C MET A 59 33.71 -32.22 -2.66
N PRO A 60 34.72 -33.01 -2.25
CA PRO A 60 34.57 -33.93 -1.14
C PRO A 60 34.09 -33.15 0.10
N MET A 61 33.00 -33.62 0.72
CA MET A 61 32.35 -32.96 1.84
C MET A 61 33.36 -32.75 2.98
N SER A 62 33.79 -31.50 3.15
CA SER A 62 34.60 -31.09 4.29
C SER A 62 33.69 -30.90 5.50
N PRO A 63 34.16 -31.23 6.73
CA PRO A 63 33.40 -30.97 7.95
C PRO A 63 32.97 -29.50 8.03
N GLY A 64 31.69 -29.23 8.34
CA GLY A 64 31.13 -27.88 8.49
C GLY A 64 30.43 -27.29 7.25
N ASN A 65 30.45 -27.97 6.09
CA ASN A 65 29.67 -27.51 4.92
C ASN A 65 28.14 -27.68 5.13
N GLY A 66 27.72 -28.71 5.87
CA GLY A 66 26.31 -28.92 6.23
C GLY A 66 25.73 -27.79 7.07
N ASP A 67 26.50 -27.28 8.05
CA ASP A 67 26.06 -26.20 8.94
C ASP A 67 25.81 -24.89 8.17
N LYS A 68 26.62 -24.59 7.15
CA LYS A 68 26.46 -23.40 6.30
C LYS A 68 25.22 -23.47 5.43
N ILE A 69 24.91 -24.66 4.89
CA ILE A 69 23.68 -24.88 4.12
C ILE A 69 22.46 -24.76 5.05
N LEU A 70 22.52 -25.34 6.24
CA LEU A 70 21.45 -25.26 7.23
C LEU A 70 21.18 -23.81 7.67
N ASP A 71 22.22 -23.03 7.99
CA ASP A 71 22.08 -21.61 8.34
C ASP A 71 21.43 -20.80 7.20
N ALA A 72 21.83 -21.03 5.95
CA ALA A 72 21.23 -20.38 4.79
C ALA A 72 19.73 -20.73 4.65
N VAL A 73 19.37 -22.00 4.83
CA VAL A 73 17.96 -22.46 4.79
C VAL A 73 17.14 -21.85 5.92
N CYS A 74 17.65 -21.84 7.16
CA CYS A 74 16.95 -21.27 8.30
C CYS A 74 16.68 -19.77 8.13
N ARG A 75 17.62 -19.02 7.54
CA ARG A 75 17.42 -17.60 7.22
C ARG A 75 16.31 -17.40 6.19
N VAL A 76 16.32 -18.17 5.11
CA VAL A 76 15.27 -18.11 4.08
C VAL A 76 13.89 -18.40 4.68
N ASP A 77 13.78 -19.43 5.53
CA ASP A 77 12.51 -19.78 6.19
C ASP A 77 12.02 -18.64 7.09
N GLY A 78 12.89 -18.05 7.91
CA GLY A 78 12.55 -16.90 8.75
C GLY A 78 12.02 -15.71 7.95
N GLU A 79 12.71 -15.31 6.90
CA GLU A 79 12.30 -14.18 6.04
C GLU A 79 10.99 -14.49 5.27
N SER A 80 10.75 -15.75 4.90
CA SER A 80 9.53 -16.20 4.22
C SER A 80 8.30 -16.19 5.13
N ARG A 81 8.49 -16.56 6.40
CA ARG A 81 7.43 -16.45 7.43
C ARG A 81 7.06 -15.00 7.69
N GLU A 82 8.06 -14.13 7.79
CA GLU A 82 7.82 -12.69 7.96
C GLU A 82 7.10 -12.09 6.75
N LEU A 83 7.51 -12.44 5.53
CA LEU A 83 6.82 -12.04 4.31
C LEU A 83 5.34 -12.46 4.32
N SER A 84 5.06 -13.70 4.73
CA SER A 84 3.70 -14.24 4.83
C SER A 84 2.87 -13.45 5.84
N ARG A 85 3.46 -13.09 6.99
CA ARG A 85 2.82 -12.24 8.00
C ARG A 85 2.49 -10.86 7.44
N MET A 86 3.45 -10.18 6.80
CA MET A 86 3.25 -8.85 6.21
C MET A 86 2.18 -8.86 5.12
N MET A 87 2.15 -9.88 4.26
CA MET A 87 1.11 -10.03 3.24
C MET A 87 -0.29 -10.24 3.85
N SER A 88 -0.39 -10.95 4.97
CA SER A 88 -1.65 -11.10 5.72
C SER A 88 -2.12 -9.77 6.29
N GLU A 89 -1.22 -9.00 6.90
CA GLU A 89 -1.55 -7.67 7.43
C GLU A 89 -1.97 -6.69 6.33
N LEU A 90 -1.28 -6.68 5.18
CA LEU A 90 -1.69 -5.87 4.04
C LEU A 90 -3.07 -6.26 3.52
N THR A 91 -3.39 -7.56 3.49
CA THR A 91 -4.73 -8.04 3.10
C THR A 91 -5.80 -7.53 4.06
N LYS A 92 -5.57 -7.59 5.37
CA LYS A 92 -6.50 -7.05 6.38
C LYS A 92 -6.74 -5.55 6.18
N LEU A 93 -5.66 -4.78 6.04
CA LEU A 93 -5.74 -3.34 5.78
C LEU A 93 -6.55 -3.04 4.51
N ARG A 94 -6.37 -3.81 3.44
CA ARG A 94 -7.14 -3.64 2.19
C ARG A 94 -8.61 -3.92 2.38
N VAL A 95 -8.98 -5.00 3.06
CA VAL A 95 -10.39 -5.33 3.33
C VAL A 95 -11.04 -4.19 4.10
N GLU A 96 -10.38 -3.70 5.15
CA GLU A 96 -10.87 -2.58 5.95
C GLU A 96 -11.01 -1.31 5.12
N ALA A 97 -10.03 -1.01 4.25
CA ALA A 97 -10.04 0.16 3.39
C ALA A 97 -11.15 0.10 2.34
N ILE A 98 -11.43 -1.08 1.77
CA ILE A 98 -12.54 -1.31 0.85
C ILE A 98 -13.86 -1.03 1.57
N SER A 99 -14.05 -1.58 2.77
CA SER A 99 -15.26 -1.35 3.56
C SER A 99 -15.48 0.14 3.85
N ARG A 100 -14.43 0.87 4.28
CA ARG A 100 -14.53 2.32 4.50
C ARG A 100 -14.82 3.11 3.24
N THR A 101 -14.13 2.79 2.15
CA THR A 101 -14.31 3.48 0.86
C THR A 101 -15.73 3.28 0.32
N PHE A 102 -16.36 2.14 0.59
CA PHE A 102 -17.74 1.90 0.19
C PHE A 102 -18.75 2.78 0.94
N CYS A 103 -18.43 3.26 2.16
CA CYS A 103 -19.31 4.12 2.94
C CYS A 103 -19.57 5.50 2.32
N ILE A 104 -18.72 5.95 1.38
CA ILE A 104 -18.90 7.23 0.68
C ILE A 104 -19.59 7.09 -0.68
N VAL A 105 -19.96 5.86 -1.09
CA VAL A 105 -20.62 5.61 -2.38
C VAL A 105 -22.13 5.86 -2.26
N TYR A 106 -22.64 6.80 -3.05
CA TYR A 106 -24.06 7.10 -3.15
C TYR A 106 -24.59 6.74 -4.53
N ALA A 107 -25.64 5.93 -4.59
CA ALA A 107 -26.21 5.42 -5.85
C ALA A 107 -26.62 6.53 -6.83
N GLU A 108 -26.96 7.71 -6.32
CA GLU A 108 -27.48 8.84 -7.09
C GLU A 108 -26.39 9.79 -7.62
N THR A 109 -25.12 9.63 -7.21
CA THR A 109 -24.06 10.58 -7.53
C THR A 109 -22.86 9.90 -8.18
N SER A 110 -22.74 10.03 -9.51
CA SER A 110 -21.61 9.47 -10.28
C SER A 110 -20.24 9.99 -9.84
N SER A 111 -20.15 11.17 -9.19
CA SER A 111 -18.90 11.64 -8.63
C SER A 111 -18.45 10.82 -7.42
N SER A 112 -19.38 10.36 -6.57
CA SER A 112 -19.03 9.55 -5.40
C SER A 112 -18.41 8.20 -5.77
N LEU A 113 -18.92 7.57 -6.83
CA LEU A 113 -18.32 6.37 -7.41
C LEU A 113 -16.90 6.62 -7.91
N ARG A 114 -16.68 7.74 -8.62
CA ARG A 114 -15.34 8.11 -9.10
C ARG A 114 -14.37 8.42 -7.96
N ASP A 115 -14.84 9.08 -6.91
CA ASP A 115 -14.02 9.40 -5.74
C ASP A 115 -13.59 8.11 -5.02
N ALA A 116 -14.52 7.17 -4.85
CA ALA A 116 -14.24 5.83 -4.34
C ALA A 116 -13.27 5.03 -5.23
N ASP A 117 -13.47 5.05 -6.56
CA ASP A 117 -12.57 4.40 -7.53
C ASP A 117 -11.15 5.00 -7.50
N ALA A 118 -11.03 6.32 -7.33
CA ALA A 118 -9.75 7.00 -7.23
C ALA A 118 -9.02 6.65 -5.92
N LEU A 119 -9.73 6.54 -4.80
CA LEU A 119 -9.17 6.04 -3.53
C LEU A 119 -8.71 4.58 -3.64
N ARG A 120 -9.53 3.72 -4.27
CA ARG A 120 -9.17 2.32 -4.53
C ARG A 120 -7.86 2.25 -5.31
N ALA A 121 -7.81 2.91 -6.47
CA ALA A 121 -6.65 2.86 -7.35
C ALA A 121 -5.39 3.47 -6.68
N TYR A 122 -5.54 4.56 -5.92
CA TYR A 122 -4.37 5.25 -5.36
C TYR A 122 -3.83 4.62 -4.06
N TYR A 123 -4.69 4.16 -3.15
CA TYR A 123 -4.26 3.67 -1.83
C TYR A 123 -4.36 2.15 -1.69
N ILE A 124 -5.41 1.52 -2.20
CA ILE A 124 -5.72 0.10 -1.93
C ILE A 124 -4.99 -0.82 -2.92
N GLU A 125 -5.18 -0.55 -4.20
CA GLU A 125 -4.57 -1.23 -5.35
C GLU A 125 -3.39 -0.40 -5.85
N CYS A 126 -2.55 0.05 -4.92
CA CYS A 126 -1.56 1.08 -5.14
C CYS A 126 -0.29 0.59 -5.82
N GLU A 127 -0.10 -0.71 -6.04
CA GLU A 127 1.07 -1.23 -6.73
C GLU A 127 0.92 -1.19 -8.26
N THR A 128 2.03 -0.96 -8.94
CA THR A 128 2.15 -1.13 -10.40
C THR A 128 3.61 -1.42 -10.75
N ARG A 129 3.95 -1.41 -12.05
CA ARG A 129 5.32 -1.59 -12.53
C ARG A 129 5.80 -0.37 -13.30
N ASP A 130 7.10 -0.09 -13.21
CA ASP A 130 7.76 0.87 -14.09
C ASP A 130 7.97 0.29 -15.50
N ALA A 131 8.58 1.07 -16.40
CA ALA A 131 8.86 0.65 -17.77
C ALA A 131 9.83 -0.53 -17.87
N GLN A 132 10.61 -0.77 -16.81
CA GLN A 132 11.58 -1.87 -16.69
C GLN A 132 10.96 -3.10 -16.00
N GLY A 133 9.70 -3.01 -15.57
CA GLY A 133 8.99 -4.08 -14.87
C GLY A 133 9.26 -4.13 -13.37
N ASN A 134 9.98 -3.16 -12.78
CA ASN A 134 10.21 -3.11 -11.34
C ASN A 134 8.97 -2.59 -10.62
N PHE A 135 8.82 -2.99 -9.36
CA PHE A 135 7.77 -2.46 -8.49
C PHE A 135 7.85 -0.94 -8.39
N LYS A 136 6.69 -0.29 -8.49
CA LYS A 136 6.51 1.09 -8.03
C LYS A 136 5.10 1.26 -7.45
N LEU A 137 4.94 2.28 -6.63
CA LEU A 137 3.60 2.72 -6.23
C LEU A 137 3.00 3.62 -7.32
N LYS A 138 1.68 3.51 -7.53
CA LYS A 138 0.91 4.34 -8.45
C LYS A 138 1.01 5.81 -8.05
N THR A 139 1.22 6.64 -9.06
CA THR A 139 1.15 8.11 -8.99
C THR A 139 -0.26 8.57 -9.37
N TYR A 140 -0.56 9.87 -9.21
CA TYR A 140 -1.81 10.43 -9.73
C TYR A 140 -1.94 10.29 -11.25
N LEU A 141 -0.81 10.25 -11.97
CA LEU A 141 -0.82 9.99 -13.42
C LEU A 141 -1.27 8.56 -13.70
N ASP A 142 -0.71 7.57 -13.00
CA ASP A 142 -1.10 6.17 -13.17
C ASP A 142 -2.60 5.97 -12.91
N VAL A 143 -3.13 6.58 -11.83
CA VAL A 143 -4.58 6.55 -11.51
C VAL A 143 -5.41 7.22 -12.60
N SER A 144 -4.95 8.36 -13.12
CA SER A 144 -5.68 9.08 -14.18
C SER A 144 -5.77 8.27 -15.47
N ILE A 145 -4.71 7.52 -15.82
CA ILE A 145 -4.67 6.62 -16.97
C ILE A 145 -5.62 5.44 -16.74
N GLU A 146 -5.57 4.82 -15.55
CA GLU A 146 -6.44 3.69 -15.19
C GLU A 146 -7.93 4.06 -15.25
N LEU A 147 -8.29 5.25 -14.76
CA LEU A 147 -9.68 5.70 -14.70
C LEU A 147 -10.14 6.43 -15.98
N GLY A 148 -9.25 6.68 -16.95
CA GLY A 148 -9.57 7.41 -18.18
C GLY A 148 -9.98 8.86 -17.94
N VAL A 149 -9.38 9.53 -16.95
CA VAL A 149 -9.69 10.92 -16.57
C VAL A 149 -8.46 11.81 -16.65
N ALA A 150 -8.64 13.13 -16.60
CA ALA A 150 -7.52 14.05 -16.45
C ALA A 150 -6.82 13.86 -15.09
N GLN A 151 -5.50 14.09 -15.04
CA GLN A 151 -4.73 13.97 -13.79
C GLN A 151 -5.26 14.89 -12.68
N SER A 152 -5.70 16.10 -13.02
CA SER A 152 -6.34 17.02 -12.08
C SER A 152 -7.63 16.43 -11.50
N THR A 153 -8.46 15.79 -12.33
CA THR A 153 -9.68 15.10 -11.89
C THR A 153 -9.37 13.94 -10.95
N ALA A 154 -8.34 13.13 -11.24
CA ALA A 154 -7.93 12.07 -10.33
C ALA A 154 -7.46 12.62 -8.97
N CYS A 155 -6.67 13.70 -8.98
CA CYS A 155 -6.23 14.38 -7.76
C CYS A 155 -7.41 14.93 -6.95
N ASP A 156 -8.36 15.61 -7.60
CA ASP A 156 -9.55 16.14 -6.96
C ASP A 156 -10.44 15.04 -6.41
N SER A 157 -10.62 13.93 -7.13
CA SER A 157 -11.41 12.79 -6.67
C SER A 157 -10.80 12.09 -5.46
N ILE A 158 -9.47 11.95 -5.40
CA ILE A 158 -8.79 11.44 -4.19
C ILE A 158 -8.99 12.40 -3.02
N ARG A 159 -8.87 13.71 -3.26
CA ARG A 159 -9.07 14.73 -2.22
C ARG A 159 -10.52 14.71 -1.70
N HIS A 160 -11.51 14.73 -2.58
CA HIS A 160 -12.93 14.68 -2.22
C HIS A 160 -13.28 13.39 -1.50
N GLY A 161 -12.75 12.24 -1.93
CA GLY A 161 -12.97 10.98 -1.24
C GLY A 161 -12.44 11.00 0.20
N LEU A 162 -11.24 11.57 0.42
CA LEU A 162 -10.70 11.74 1.77
C LEU A 162 -11.52 12.73 2.62
N GLU A 163 -12.01 13.81 2.03
CA GLU A 163 -12.90 14.78 2.69
C GLU A 163 -14.23 14.12 3.09
N ALA A 164 -14.86 13.38 2.19
CA ALA A 164 -16.10 12.65 2.46
C ALA A 164 -15.92 11.58 3.55
N LEU A 165 -14.77 10.89 3.56
CA LEU A 165 -14.45 9.92 4.61
C LEU A 165 -14.20 10.60 5.95
N ALA A 166 -13.58 11.78 5.98
CA ALA A 166 -13.34 12.53 7.20
C ALA A 166 -14.66 12.89 7.90
N GLU A 167 -15.68 13.30 7.13
CA GLU A 167 -17.00 13.64 7.66
C GLU A 167 -17.69 12.49 8.42
N ILE A 168 -17.41 11.24 8.04
CA ILE A 168 -17.99 10.04 8.66
C ILE A 168 -16.99 9.23 9.49
N TRP A 169 -15.74 9.70 9.60
CA TRP A 169 -14.63 8.98 10.22
C TRP A 169 -14.91 8.56 11.67
N PRO A 170 -15.53 9.41 12.53
CA PRO A 170 -15.84 9.03 13.91
C PRO A 170 -16.82 7.86 14.05
N ASP A 171 -17.63 7.60 13.03
CA ASP A 171 -18.66 6.55 13.05
C ASP A 171 -18.11 5.23 12.51
N ILE A 172 -17.25 5.27 11.48
CA ILE A 172 -16.64 4.09 10.85
C ILE A 172 -15.34 3.62 11.53
N SER A 173 -14.78 4.42 12.44
CA SER A 173 -13.61 4.03 13.24
C SER A 173 -14.00 3.24 14.50
N LYS A 174 -15.18 3.51 15.09
CA LYS A 174 -15.66 2.86 16.31
C LYS A 174 -16.21 1.46 16.10
N SER A 175 -16.66 1.11 14.89
CA SER A 175 -17.25 -0.20 14.59
C SER A 175 -16.23 -1.32 14.39
N CYS A 176 -14.93 -1.03 14.45
CA CYS A 176 -13.84 -1.99 14.17
C CYS A 176 -12.85 -2.17 15.33
N ALA A 177 -13.18 -1.70 16.54
CA ALA A 177 -12.38 -1.91 17.76
C ALA A 177 -12.93 -3.07 18.62
#